data_AF-A0A526TBE3-F1
#
_entry.id   AF-A0A526TBE3-F1
#
_cell.length_a   1.000
_cell.length_b   1.000
_cell.length_c   1.000
_cell.angle_alpha   90.00
_cell.angle_beta   90.00
_cell.angle_gamma   90.00
#
_symmetry.space_group_name_H-M   'P 1'
#
loop_
_entity.id
_entity.type
_entity.pdbx_description
1 polymer ?
#
loop_
_entity_poly.entity_id
_entity_poly.type
_entity_poly.pdbx_seq_one_letter_code
_entity_poly.pdbx_strand_id
1 'polypeptide(L)'
;LYGAGLSKPLSGDAAKAVDTVTALRLPVVAIDLPSGVSGASGEILSRAFRAEVTVTFARKKPGHLLLPGRGQCGEIVLADIGVGDGIIAQ
;
A
#
# COMPACT_ATOMS: atom_id res chain seq x y z
N LEU A 1 -2.00 -4.31 6.83
CA LEU A 1 -2.29 -3.73 8.17
C LEU A 1 -3.07 -2.43 8.04
N TYR A 2 -2.56 -1.48 7.25
CA TYR A 2 -3.20 -0.21 6.91
C TYR A 2 -3.23 -0.05 5.40
N GLY A 3 -4.31 0.53 4.87
CA GLY A 3 -4.47 0.96 3.48
C GLY A 3 -4.24 2.47 3.32
N ALA A 4 -4.97 3.09 2.39
CA ALA A 4 -4.80 4.51 2.02
C ALA A 4 -5.07 5.52 3.15
N GLY A 5 -5.76 5.11 4.23
CA GLY A 5 -6.05 5.96 5.39
C GLY A 5 -4.86 6.19 6.33
N LEU A 6 -3.69 5.59 6.09
CA LEU A 6 -2.50 5.81 6.92
C LEU A 6 -1.98 7.24 6.75
N SER A 7 -1.95 7.99 7.84
CA SER A 7 -1.47 9.38 7.89
C SER A 7 -0.31 9.60 8.85
N LYS A 8 0.12 8.55 9.57
CA LYS A 8 1.18 8.60 10.59
C LYS A 8 2.23 7.51 10.35
N PRO A 9 3.48 7.72 10.79
CA PRO A 9 4.53 6.69 10.75
C PRO A 9 4.10 5.37 11.38
N LEU A 10 4.47 4.24 10.77
CA LEU A 10 4.30 2.94 11.41
C LEU A 10 5.14 2.87 12.69
N SER A 11 4.56 2.28 13.73
CA SER A 11 5.16 2.13 15.05
C SER A 11 4.74 0.81 15.70
N GLY A 12 5.34 0.50 16.84
CA GLY A 12 5.00 -0.69 17.63
C GLY A 12 5.11 -1.99 16.84
N ASP A 13 4.13 -2.87 17.01
CA ASP A 13 4.18 -4.21 16.42
C ASP A 13 4.01 -4.21 14.90
N ALA A 14 3.33 -3.20 14.33
CA ALA A 14 3.26 -3.04 12.87
C ALA A 14 4.65 -2.77 12.27
N ALA A 15 5.44 -1.92 12.92
CA ALA A 15 6.82 -1.66 12.50
C ALA A 15 7.69 -2.92 12.63
N LYS A 16 7.61 -3.64 13.75
CA LYS A 16 8.34 -4.90 13.96
C LYS A 16 7.98 -5.98 12.93
N ALA A 17 6.70 -6.04 12.53
CA ALA A 17 6.24 -6.97 11.52
C ALA A 17 6.89 -6.70 10.15
N VAL A 18 7.00 -5.42 9.75
CA VAL A 18 7.71 -5.02 8.53
C VAL A 18 9.17 -5.47 8.60
N ASP A 19 9.85 -5.20 9.72
CA ASP A 19 11.26 -5.54 9.90
C ASP A 19 11.47 -7.07 9.83
N THR A 20 10.60 -7.84 10.48
CA THR A 20 10.67 -9.31 10.52
C THR A 20 10.43 -9.93 9.14
N VAL A 21 9.37 -9.49 8.44
CA VAL A 21 9.04 -9.97 7.09
C VAL A 21 10.14 -9.63 6.10
N THR A 22 10.72 -8.43 6.20
CA THR A 22 11.85 -8.00 5.36
C THR A 22 13.09 -8.84 5.62
N ALA A 23 13.44 -9.08 6.88
CA ALA A 23 14.60 -9.89 7.26
C ALA A 23 14.49 -11.34 6.78
N LEU A 24 13.29 -11.93 6.88
CA LEU A 24 13.01 -13.29 6.45
C LEU A 24 12.74 -13.42 4.94
N ARG A 25 12.69 -12.30 4.20
CA ARG A 25 12.37 -12.25 2.76
C ARG A 25 11.07 -12.98 2.41
N LEU A 26 10.06 -12.83 3.26
CA LEU A 26 8.77 -13.47 3.04
C LEU A 26 8.00 -12.76 1.92
N PRO A 27 7.26 -13.51 1.07
CA PRO A 27 6.41 -12.91 0.05
C PRO A 27 5.28 -12.11 0.71
N VAL A 28 4.96 -10.95 0.14
CA VAL A 28 3.92 -10.05 0.67
C VAL A 28 2.87 -9.76 -0.39
N VAL A 29 1.61 -9.97 0.00
CA VAL A 29 0.44 -9.45 -0.71
C VAL A 29 -0.12 -8.28 0.09
N ALA A 30 -0.15 -7.09 -0.51
CA ALA A 30 -0.73 -5.90 0.10
C ALA A 30 -2.20 -5.76 -0.31
N ILE A 31 -3.05 -5.42 0.66
CA ILE A 31 -4.45 -5.09 0.44
C ILE A 31 -4.62 -3.58 0.57
N ASP A 32 -5.26 -2.98 -0.43
CA ASP A 32 -5.42 -1.55 -0.70
C ASP A 32 -4.13 -0.77 -0.98
N LEU A 33 -3.13 -0.84 -0.10
CA LEU A 33 -1.82 -0.20 -0.26
C LEU A 33 -0.79 -0.92 0.65
N PRO A 34 0.50 -1.04 0.27
CA PRO A 34 1.51 -1.57 1.18
C PRO A 34 1.56 -0.72 2.45
N SER A 35 1.32 -1.36 3.59
CA SER A 35 1.28 -0.63 4.86
C SER A 35 2.63 0.03 5.12
N GLY A 36 2.58 1.33 5.45
CA GLY A 36 3.77 2.19 5.56
C GLY A 36 3.99 3.11 4.37
N VAL A 37 3.26 2.93 3.27
CA VAL A 37 3.20 3.91 2.18
C VAL A 37 2.08 4.91 2.46
N SER A 38 2.35 6.20 2.27
CA SER A 38 1.32 7.24 2.26
C SER A 38 0.49 7.14 0.98
N GLY A 39 -0.84 6.97 1.12
CA GLY A 39 -1.74 6.90 -0.03
C GLY A 39 -1.79 8.20 -0.84
N ALA A 40 -1.55 9.35 -0.20
CA ALA A 40 -1.65 10.66 -0.81
C ALA A 40 -0.36 11.13 -1.50
N SER A 41 0.80 10.84 -0.91
CA SER A 41 2.09 11.34 -1.41
C SER A 41 3.01 10.27 -1.99
N GLY A 42 2.81 8.99 -1.63
CA GLY A 42 3.75 7.92 -1.94
C GLY A 42 4.99 7.87 -1.04
N GLU A 43 5.10 8.76 -0.05
CA GLU A 43 6.18 8.72 0.94
C GLU A 43 6.16 7.47 1.81
N ILE A 44 7.34 7.03 2.23
CA ILE A 44 7.48 5.95 3.21
C ILE A 44 7.40 6.52 4.63
N LEU A 45 6.35 6.14 5.35
CA LEU A 45 6.07 6.59 6.71
C LEU A 45 6.76 5.67 7.73
N SER A 46 8.04 5.97 7.98
CA SER A 46 9.06 5.20 8.75
C SER A 46 9.60 3.95 8.06
N ARG A 47 8.73 3.01 7.70
CA ARG A 47 9.07 1.77 7.00
C ARG A 47 7.82 1.25 6.31
N ALA A 48 8.00 0.48 5.25
CA ALA A 48 6.88 -0.10 4.50
C ALA A 48 7.18 -1.54 4.12
N PHE A 49 6.11 -2.34 3.99
CA PHE A 49 6.23 -3.62 3.32
C PHE A 49 6.54 -3.41 1.84
N ARG A 50 7.38 -4.29 1.28
CA ARG A 50 7.57 -4.44 -0.16
C ARG A 50 6.70 -5.59 -0.66
N ALA A 51 5.63 -5.26 -1.38
CA ALA A 51 4.70 -6.23 -1.92
C ALA A 51 5.19 -6.83 -3.25
N GLU A 52 4.88 -8.10 -3.46
CA GLU A 52 4.91 -8.73 -4.79
C GLU A 52 3.66 -8.34 -5.58
N VAL A 53 2.51 -8.31 -4.89
CA VAL A 53 1.21 -7.91 -5.45
C VAL A 53 0.49 -6.97 -4.48
N THR A 54 -0.07 -5.89 -5.00
CA THR A 54 -1.00 -5.01 -4.30
C THR A 54 -2.37 -5.10 -4.95
N VAL A 55 -3.37 -5.56 -4.21
CA VAL A 55 -4.78 -5.56 -4.63
C VAL A 55 -5.44 -4.31 -4.07
N THR A 56 -5.82 -3.38 -4.93
CA THR A 56 -6.48 -2.12 -4.54
C THR A 56 -7.88 -2.02 -5.14
N PHE A 57 -8.67 -1.07 -4.65
CA PHE A 57 -10.10 -0.97 -4.97
C PHE A 57 -10.48 0.44 -5.45
N ALA A 58 -11.57 0.52 -6.22
CA ALA A 58 -12.16 1.73 -6.82
C ALA A 58 -11.24 2.50 -7.77
N ARG A 59 -10.08 2.97 -7.32
CA ARG A 59 -9.06 3.60 -8.17
C ARG A 59 -7.66 3.44 -7.59
N LYS A 60 -6.66 3.63 -8.45
CA LYS A 60 -5.27 3.78 -8.03
C LYS A 60 -5.10 5.10 -7.29
N LYS A 61 -4.60 5.03 -6.06
CA LYS A 61 -4.19 6.19 -5.25
C LYS A 61 -2.80 6.70 -5.68
N PRO A 62 -2.44 7.99 -5.45
CA PRO A 62 -1.11 8.51 -5.77
C PRO A 62 0.05 7.67 -5.24
N GLY A 63 -0.07 7.10 -4.04
CA GLY A 63 0.97 6.23 -3.47
C GLY A 63 1.27 4.96 -4.28
N HIS A 64 0.38 4.55 -5.18
CA HIS A 64 0.63 3.47 -6.13
C HIS A 64 1.45 3.89 -7.34
N LEU A 65 1.53 5.19 -7.63
CA LEU A 65 2.04 5.75 -8.88
C LEU A 65 3.31 6.57 -8.67
N LEU A 66 3.42 7.24 -7.52
CA LEU A 66 4.55 8.09 -7.15
C LEU A 66 5.63 7.29 -6.42
N LEU A 67 6.90 7.59 -6.73
CA LEU A 67 8.02 7.08 -5.95
C LEU A 67 8.16 7.87 -4.63
N PRO A 68 8.65 7.23 -3.55
CA PRO A 68 9.13 5.84 -3.48
C PRO A 68 8.01 4.78 -3.42
N GLY A 69 6.77 5.14 -3.09
CA GLY A 69 5.65 4.23 -2.83
C GLY A 69 5.34 3.23 -3.94
N ARG A 70 5.39 3.65 -5.22
CA ARG A 70 5.24 2.77 -6.40
C ARG A 70 6.19 1.58 -6.35
N GLY A 71 7.41 1.79 -5.86
CA GLY A 71 8.44 0.75 -5.73
C GLY A 71 8.13 -0.32 -4.70
N GLN A 72 7.21 -0.04 -3.77
CA GLN A 72 6.75 -0.98 -2.75
C GLN A 72 5.52 -1.79 -3.17
N CYS A 73 4.88 -1.45 -4.29
CA CYS A 73 3.59 -2.01 -4.66
C CYS A 73 3.64 -3.32 -5.46
N GLY A 74 4.78 -3.68 -6.05
CA GLY A 74 4.87 -4.83 -6.96
C GLY A 74 3.93 -4.69 -8.17
N GLU A 75 3.27 -5.79 -8.54
CA GLU A 75 2.12 -5.79 -9.45
C GLU A 75 0.90 -5.12 -8.78
N ILE A 76 0.15 -4.30 -9.52
CA ILE A 76 -1.05 -3.64 -8.99
C ILE A 76 -2.28 -4.16 -9.68
N VAL A 77 -3.14 -4.84 -8.92
CA VAL A 77 -4.45 -5.32 -9.36
C VAL A 77 -5.52 -4.36 -8.86
N LEU A 78 -6.29 -3.76 -9.77
CA LEU A 78 -7.48 -2.99 -9.41
C LEU A 78 -8.68 -3.94 -9.42
N ALA A 79 -9.12 -4.36 -8.24
CA ALA A 79 -10.28 -5.23 -8.10
C ALA A 79 -11.57 -4.42 -8.13
N ASP A 80 -12.51 -4.86 -8.96
CA ASP A 80 -13.87 -4.35 -8.98
C ASP A 80 -14.62 -4.85 -7.73
N ILE A 81 -15.21 -3.90 -7.00
CA ILE A 81 -16.00 -4.13 -5.80
C ILE A 81 -17.43 -3.58 -5.94
N GLY A 82 -17.87 -3.30 -7.16
CA GLY A 82 -19.22 -2.81 -7.47
C GLY A 82 -19.41 -1.29 -7.35
N VAL A 83 -18.33 -0.51 -7.34
CA VAL A 83 -18.41 0.96 -7.35
C VAL A 83 -18.52 1.45 -8.79
N GLY A 84 -19.66 2.05 -9.15
CA GLY A 84 -19.92 2.48 -10.52
C GLY A 84 -19.01 3.63 -10.98
N ASP A 85 -18.69 3.64 -12.28
CA ASP A 85 -17.77 4.60 -12.90
C ASP A 85 -18.15 6.07 -12.68
N GLY A 86 -19.44 6.38 -12.66
CA GLY A 86 -19.94 7.74 -12.40
C GLY A 86 -19.60 8.28 -11.01
N ILE A 87 -19.28 7.42 -10.05
CA ILE A 87 -18.78 7.79 -8.72
C ILE A 87 -17.25 7.93 -8.73
N ILE A 88 -16.55 7.08 -9.49
CA ILE A 88 -15.08 7.06 -9.55
C ILE A 88 -14.52 8.23 -10.35
N ALA A 89 -15.23 8.66 -11.40
CA ALA A 89 -14.82 9.72 -12.30
C ALA A 89 -14.94 11.15 -11.72
N GLN A 90 -15.50 11.29 -10.51
CA GLN A 90 -15.54 12.53 -9.74
C GLN A 90 -14.28 12.70 -8.87
#